data_AF-A0A830CX73-F1
#
_entry.id   AF-A0A830CX73-F1
#
_cell.length_a   1.000
_cell.length_b   1.000
_cell.length_c   1.000
_cell.angle_alpha   90.00
_cell.angle_beta   90.00
_cell.angle_gamma   90.00
#
_symmetry.space_group_name_H-M   'P 1'
#
loop_
_entity.id
_entity.type
_entity.pdbx_description
1 polymer ?
#
loop_
_entity_poly.entity_id
_entity_poly.type
_entity_poly.pdbx_seq_one_letter_code
_entity_poly.pdbx_strand_id
1 'polypeptide(L)'
;MSVEGRIFTISGDVSNPRLKVQGLTTTFKGTYSIATLTGQNIICRDGTVQQDHLKLSFQPGDRVVGGSVVGPLISGCAVQVYFSYYSFVQ
;
A
#
# COMPACT_ATOMS: atom_id res chain seq x y z
N MET A 1 -21.74 10.30 6.49
CA MET A 1 -20.44 10.98 6.66
C MET A 1 -19.41 9.89 6.70
N SER A 2 -18.61 9.81 5.65
CA SER A 2 -17.53 8.84 5.51
C SER A 2 -16.21 9.62 5.50
N VAL A 3 -15.15 8.96 5.96
CA VAL A 3 -13.79 9.51 5.93
C VAL A 3 -12.98 8.70 4.94
N GLU A 4 -12.37 9.37 3.99
CA GLU A 4 -11.36 8.77 3.11
C GLU A 4 -9.97 9.14 3.60
N GLY A 5 -9.17 8.12 3.92
CA GLY A 5 -7.74 8.25 4.10
C GLY A 5 -7.02 7.92 2.81
N ARG A 6 -6.00 8.73 2.48
CA ARG A 6 -5.07 8.43 1.38
C ARG A 6 -3.67 8.30 1.92
N ILE A 7 -2.96 7.33 1.37
CA ILE A 7 -1.56 7.04 1.67
C ILE A 7 -0.73 7.43 0.45
N PHE A 8 0.31 8.21 0.69
CA PHE A 8 1.37 8.48 -0.29
C PHE A 8 2.70 8.28 0.42
N THR A 9 3.63 7.56 -0.19
CA THR A 9 4.98 7.33 0.35
C THR A 9 6.00 7.57 -0.72
N ILE A 10 7.14 8.11 -0.30
CA ILE A 10 8.21 8.58 -1.17
C ILE A 10 9.56 7.88 -0.87
N SER A 11 9.68 7.14 0.24
CA SER A 11 10.94 6.43 0.53
C SER A 11 10.81 5.35 1.61
N GLY A 12 11.58 4.28 1.44
CA GLY A 12 11.77 3.20 2.41
C GLY A 12 12.03 1.87 1.70
N ASP A 13 12.27 0.83 2.49
CA ASP A 13 12.41 -0.54 1.99
C ASP A 13 11.31 -1.44 2.55
N VAL A 14 10.93 -2.43 1.77
CA VAL A 14 9.96 -3.46 2.13
C VAL A 14 10.61 -4.83 2.12
N SER A 15 10.30 -5.64 3.14
CA SER A 15 10.80 -7.00 3.30
C SER A 15 9.71 -8.01 2.94
N ASN A 16 10.05 -8.93 2.05
CA ASN A 16 9.22 -10.03 1.60
C ASN A 16 7.78 -9.64 1.18
N PRO A 17 7.59 -8.60 0.34
CA PRO A 17 6.25 -8.14 0.00
C PRO A 17 5.44 -9.24 -0.69
N ARG A 18 4.15 -9.30 -0.34
CA ARG A 18 3.18 -10.20 -0.96
C ARG A 18 2.17 -9.37 -1.74
N LEU A 19 2.18 -9.51 -3.05
CA LEU A 19 1.35 -8.71 -3.95
C LEU A 19 0.42 -9.59 -4.78
N LYS A 20 -0.75 -9.05 -5.13
CA LYS A 20 -1.59 -9.53 -6.22
C LYS A 20 -1.18 -8.81 -7.50
N VAL A 21 -0.50 -9.52 -8.40
CA VAL A 21 -0.04 -9.04 -9.70
C VAL A 21 -0.78 -9.81 -10.80
N GLN A 22 -1.50 -9.10 -11.66
CA GLN A 22 -2.30 -9.71 -12.74
C GLN A 22 -3.25 -10.81 -12.26
N GLY A 23 -3.82 -10.66 -11.06
CA GLY A 23 -4.74 -11.63 -10.46
C GLY A 23 -4.08 -12.74 -9.63
N LEU A 24 -2.76 -12.95 -9.77
CA LEU A 24 -2.01 -13.96 -9.02
C LEU A 24 -1.38 -13.36 -7.77
N THR A 25 -1.44 -14.09 -6.66
CA THR A 25 -0.74 -13.69 -5.44
C THR A 25 0.68 -14.24 -5.45
N THR A 26 1.66 -13.36 -5.32
CA THR A 26 3.09 -13.68 -5.37
C THR A 26 3.78 -13.09 -4.16
N THR A 27 4.61 -13.90 -3.49
CA THR A 27 5.53 -13.43 -2.45
C THR A 27 6.91 -13.25 -3.07
N PHE A 28 7.47 -12.04 -2.95
CA PHE A 28 8.79 -11.71 -3.46
C PHE A 28 9.78 -11.80 -2.33
N LYS A 29 10.66 -12.81 -2.33
CA LYS A 29 11.64 -13.00 -1.25
C LYS A 29 12.80 -12.00 -1.39
N GLY A 30 13.03 -11.18 -0.37
CA GLY A 30 14.09 -10.18 -0.36
C GLY A 30 13.67 -8.88 0.30
N THR A 31 14.58 -7.90 0.28
CA THR A 31 14.32 -6.52 0.67
C THR A 31 14.42 -5.63 -0.55
N TYR A 32 13.45 -4.75 -0.77
CA TYR A 32 13.38 -3.92 -1.96
C TYR A 32 13.05 -2.48 -1.62
N SER A 33 13.69 -1.54 -2.31
CA SER A 33 13.35 -0.13 -2.20
C SER A 33 11.99 0.14 -2.82
N ILE A 34 11.16 0.82 -2.05
CA ILE A 34 9.81 1.25 -2.44
C ILE A 34 9.97 2.31 -3.53
N ALA A 35 9.48 2.01 -4.73
CA ALA A 35 9.39 2.99 -5.81
C ALA A 35 8.14 3.85 -5.63
N THR A 36 7.00 3.23 -5.33
CA THR A 36 5.77 3.92 -4.94
C THR A 36 4.97 3.09 -3.96
N LEU A 37 4.35 3.74 -2.98
CA LEU A 37 3.35 3.12 -2.12
C LEU A 37 2.18 4.10 -2.01
N THR A 38 1.02 3.65 -2.51
CA THR A 38 -0.20 4.45 -2.57
C THR A 38 -1.36 3.66 -2.02
N GLY A 39 -2.23 4.31 -1.27
CA GLY A 39 -3.37 3.62 -0.69
C GLY A 39 -4.59 4.51 -0.52
N GLN A 40 -5.74 3.87 -0.42
CA GLN A 40 -7.01 4.51 -0.13
C GLN A 40 -7.78 3.63 0.84
N ASN A 41 -8.23 4.23 1.95
CA ASN A 41 -9.16 3.61 2.87
C ASN A 41 -10.43 4.45 2.96
N ILE A 42 -11.60 3.82 2.94
CA ILE A 42 -12.89 4.49 3.15
C ILE A 42 -13.53 3.89 4.40
N ILE A 43 -13.67 4.70 5.45
CA ILE A 43 -14.31 4.33 6.70
C ILE A 43 -15.68 4.99 6.76
N CYS A 44 -16.72 4.18 6.91
CA CYS A 44 -18.10 4.64 7.04
C CYS A 44 -18.41 5.10 8.46
N ARG A 45 -19.54 5.78 8.61
CA ARG A 45 -20.01 6.30 9.90
C ARG A 45 -20.18 5.22 10.97
N ASP A 46 -20.52 4.01 10.57
CA ASP A 46 -20.68 2.84 11.45
C ASP A 46 -19.35 2.18 11.83
N GLY A 47 -18.21 2.77 11.43
CA GLY A 47 -16.88 2.25 11.68
C GLY A 47 -16.45 1.15 10.71
N THR A 48 -17.29 0.77 9.75
CA THR A 48 -16.94 -0.25 8.76
C THR A 48 -15.96 0.28 7.72
N VAL A 49 -14.96 -0.54 7.37
CA VAL A 49 -14.04 -0.26 6.26
C VAL A 49 -14.69 -0.78 4.98
N GLN A 50 -15.17 0.13 4.13
CA GLN A 50 -15.77 -0.24 2.84
C GLN A 50 -14.73 -0.52 1.75
N GLN A 51 -13.59 0.17 1.84
CA GLN A 51 -12.50 0.01 0.91
C GLN A 51 -11.20 0.09 1.69
N ASP A 52 -10.33 -0.90 1.49
CA ASP A 52 -8.92 -0.86 1.87
C ASP A 52 -8.13 -1.33 0.65
N HIS A 53 -7.47 -0.39 0.00
CA HIS A 53 -6.70 -0.66 -1.19
C HIS A 53 -5.32 -0.04 -1.02
N LEU A 54 -4.32 -0.87 -0.78
CA LEU A 54 -2.92 -0.48 -0.80
C LEU A 54 -2.24 -1.06 -2.04
N LYS A 55 -1.55 -0.23 -2.79
CA LYS A 55 -0.72 -0.61 -3.94
C LYS A 55 0.72 -0.27 -3.65
N LEU A 56 1.59 -1.20 -4.02
CA LEU A 56 3.04 -1.05 -3.90
C LEU A 56 3.66 -1.29 -5.27
N SER A 57 4.68 -0.50 -5.60
CA SER A 57 5.68 -0.87 -6.58
C SER A 57 7.08 -0.77 -6.02
N PHE A 58 7.95 -1.66 -6.47
CA PHE A 58 9.35 -1.74 -6.09
C PHE A 58 10.15 -2.31 -7.24
N GLN A 59 11.48 -2.23 -7.16
CA GLN A 59 12.37 -2.64 -8.24
C GLN A 59 13.24 -3.84 -7.82
N PRO A 60 12.82 -5.09 -8.10
CA PRO A 60 13.71 -6.24 -8.03
C PRO A 60 14.66 -6.26 -9.24
N GLY A 61 15.92 -5.92 -9.04
CA GLY A 61 16.92 -5.89 -10.13
C GLY A 61 16.64 -4.78 -11.15
N ASP A 62 16.46 -5.14 -12.43
CA ASP A 62 16.29 -4.18 -13.53
C ASP A 62 14.83 -3.96 -13.95
N ARG A 63 13.85 -4.48 -13.21
CA ARG A 63 12.42 -4.36 -13.55
C ARG A 63 11.64 -3.79 -12.38
N VAL A 64 10.71 -2.88 -12.66
CA VAL A 64 9.71 -2.43 -11.69
C VAL A 64 8.55 -3.41 -11.67
N VAL A 65 8.18 -3.86 -10.48
CA VAL A 65 7.01 -4.71 -10.25
C VAL A 65 6.03 -3.95 -9.37
N GLY A 66 4.74 -4.01 -9.70
CA GLY A 66 3.71 -3.37 -8.91
C GLY A 66 2.41 -4.17 -8.86
N GLY A 67 1.65 -3.98 -7.77
CA GLY A 67 0.40 -4.71 -7.55
C GLY A 67 -0.31 -4.28 -6.26
N SER A 68 -1.48 -4.88 -6.03
CA SER A 68 -2.21 -4.68 -4.77
C SER A 68 -1.55 -5.49 -3.67
N VAL A 69 -1.34 -4.87 -2.52
CA VAL A 69 -0.75 -5.52 -1.34
C VAL A 69 -1.72 -6.56 -0.79
N VAL A 70 -1.18 -7.71 -0.37
CA VAL A 70 -1.94 -8.80 0.27
C VAL A 70 -1.36 -9.05 1.65
N GLY A 71 -2.11 -8.68 2.69
CA GLY A 71 -1.66 -8.80 4.07
C GLY A 71 -0.75 -7.64 4.51
N PRO A 72 0.01 -7.79 5.60
CA PRO A 72 0.84 -6.72 6.13
C PRO A 72 2.06 -6.43 5.25
N LEU A 73 2.46 -5.17 5.19
CA LEU A 73 3.78 -4.76 4.71
C LEU A 73 4.73 -4.65 5.90
N ILE A 74 5.83 -5.38 5.83
CA ILE A 74 6.91 -5.30 6.82
C ILE A 74 7.99 -4.41 6.23
N SER A 75 8.31 -3.31 6.89
CA SER A 75 9.44 -2.50 6.45
C SER A 75 10.77 -3.07 6.93
N GLY A 76 11.78 -2.99 6.07
CA GLY A 76 13.16 -3.27 6.43
C GLY A 76 13.88 -2.08 7.09
N CYS A 77 13.30 -0.88 7.03
CA CYS A 77 13.90 0.34 7.56
C CYS A 77 12.82 1.35 8.01
N ALA A 78 13.19 2.61 8.24
CA ALA A 78 12.20 3.66 8.52
C ALA A 78 11.46 4.03 7.22
N VAL A 79 10.14 4.03 7.23
CA VAL A 79 9.30 4.48 6.10
C VAL A 79 8.67 5.81 6.44
N GLN A 80 8.78 6.78 5.53
CA GLN A 80 8.04 8.03 5.63
C GLN A 80 6.71 7.89 4.90
N VAL A 81 5.61 7.94 5.66
CA VAL A 81 4.26 7.82 5.12
C VAL A 81 3.50 9.12 5.33
N TYR A 82 2.95 9.66 4.25
CA TYR A 82 2.02 10.78 4.30
C TYR A 82 0.58 10.27 4.27
N PHE A 83 -0.20 10.69 5.26
CA PHE A 83 -1.62 10.40 5.36
C PHE A 83 -2.42 11.69 5.22
N SER A 84 -3.42 11.69 4.34
CA SER A 84 -4.41 12.78 4.26
C SER A 84 -5.81 12.23 4.45
N TYR A 85 -6.64 12.95 5.20
CA TYR A 85 -8.04 12.58 5.45
C TYR A 85 -8.98 13.66 4.93
N TYR A 86 -10.05 13.23 4.26
CA TYR A 86 -11.13 14.10 3.82
C TYR A 86 -12.47 13.52 4.23
N SER A 87 -13.33 14.35 4.81
CA SER A 87 -14.70 14.00 5.14
C SER A 87 -15.61 14.34 3.97
N PHE A 88 -16.48 13.42 3.56
CA PHE A 88 -17.53 13.69 2.60
C PHE A 88 -18.87 13.06 2.99
N VAL A 89 -19.92 13.62 2.42
CA VAL A 89 -21.29 13.08 2.49
C VAL A 89 -21.51 12.34 1.18
N GLN A 90 -21.70 11.04 1.27
CA GLN A 90 -22.07 10.18 0.14
C GLN A 90 -23.58 10.21 -0.04
#